data_AF-A0A382U6B2-F1
#
_entry.id   AF-A0A382U6B2-F1
#
_cell.length_a   1.000
_cell.length_b   1.000
_cell.length_c   1.000
_cell.angle_alpha   90.00
_cell.angle_beta   90.00
_cell.angle_gamma   90.00
#
_symmetry.space_group_name_H-M   'P 1'
#
loop_
_entity.id
_entity.type
_entity.pdbx_description
1 polymer ?
#
loop_
_entity_poly.entity_id
_entity_poly.type
_entity_poly.pdbx_seq_one_letter_code
_entity_poly.pdbx_strand_id
1 'polypeptide(L)'
;MNARAEDPDLWKDKDAAQNVMQERNRLRTSIDSYEGLAREFSENVELIELAEFENDSDIVSEAEEALCALAQRARKLELETMLSGEADGNGCFVEIHAGAGGTESQDWAFMLRRLYLRWADSHDYKVEMVEESLGEEAGIKTGVVKISGLNAYGWLKTESGVHRLVRISPFDSNSRRHTSFASVWVYPMVDDSIEIQIEDKDLR
;
A
#
# COMPACT_ATOMS: atom_id res chain seq x y z
N MET A 1 -7.00 -21.76 -13.51
CA MET A 1 -5.73 -21.79 -12.75
C MET A 1 -5.49 -23.12 -12.03
N ASN A 2 -6.46 -23.68 -11.31
CA ASN A 2 -6.25 -24.94 -10.56
C ASN A 2 -5.75 -26.12 -11.42
N ALA A 3 -6.38 -26.38 -12.57
CA ALA A 3 -5.94 -27.44 -13.49
C ALA A 3 -4.51 -27.24 -14.05
N ARG A 4 -4.01 -25.99 -14.13
CA ARG A 4 -2.63 -25.70 -14.53
C ARG A 4 -1.65 -25.88 -13.38
N ALA A 5 -2.05 -25.54 -12.15
CA ALA A 5 -1.23 -25.70 -10.96
C ALA A 5 -1.07 -27.17 -10.53
N GLU A 6 -2.02 -28.03 -10.92
CA GLU A 6 -2.00 -29.48 -10.69
C GLU A 6 -1.23 -30.26 -11.76
N ASP A 7 -0.79 -29.59 -12.84
CA ASP A 7 0.01 -30.20 -13.91
C ASP A 7 1.44 -30.49 -13.40
N PRO A 8 1.90 -31.75 -13.38
CA PRO A 8 3.27 -32.09 -12.98
C PRO A 8 4.34 -31.41 -13.83
N ASP A 9 4.00 -31.07 -15.08
CA ASP A 9 4.94 -30.45 -16.03
C ASP A 9 5.15 -28.95 -15.77
N LEU A 10 4.29 -28.30 -14.99
CA LEU A 10 4.44 -26.89 -14.64
C LEU A 10 5.78 -26.63 -13.93
N TRP A 11 6.24 -27.57 -13.11
CA TRP A 11 7.48 -27.46 -12.33
C TRP A 11 8.76 -27.63 -13.16
N LYS A 12 8.64 -27.93 -14.47
CA LYS A 12 9.79 -27.94 -15.39
C LYS A 12 10.33 -26.54 -15.64
N ASP A 13 9.48 -25.52 -15.52
CA ASP A 13 9.84 -24.10 -15.61
C ASP A 13 9.49 -23.41 -14.29
N LYS A 14 10.52 -23.08 -13.52
CA LYS A 14 10.35 -22.50 -12.18
C LYS A 14 9.69 -21.12 -12.22
N ASP A 15 10.00 -20.33 -13.23
CA ASP A 15 9.50 -18.96 -13.35
C ASP A 15 8.02 -18.98 -13.76
N ALA A 16 7.67 -19.84 -14.71
CA ALA A 16 6.27 -20.08 -15.08
C ALA A 16 5.45 -20.64 -13.90
N ALA A 17 6.00 -21.57 -13.13
CA ALA A 17 5.35 -22.12 -11.94
C ALA A 17 5.11 -21.04 -10.87
N GLN A 18 6.09 -20.19 -10.62
CA GLN A 18 5.99 -19.09 -9.65
C GLN A 18 4.88 -18.11 -10.04
N ASN A 19 4.83 -17.69 -11.31
CA ASN A 19 3.82 -16.77 -11.81
C ASN A 19 2.40 -17.34 -11.71
N VAL A 20 2.21 -18.60 -12.10
CA VAL A 20 0.90 -19.28 -11.99
C VAL A 20 0.46 -19.40 -10.53
N MET A 21 1.39 -19.71 -9.63
CA MET A 21 1.10 -19.87 -8.20
C MET A 21 0.78 -18.52 -7.54
N GLN A 22 1.49 -17.46 -7.88
CA GLN A 22 1.20 -16.10 -7.42
C GLN A 22 -0.18 -15.65 -7.87
N GLU A 23 -0.51 -15.80 -9.16
CA GLU A 23 -1.81 -15.40 -9.70
C GLU A 23 -2.95 -16.23 -9.11
N ARG A 24 -2.75 -17.54 -8.94
CA ARG A 24 -3.74 -18.40 -8.27
C ARG A 24 -3.97 -17.95 -6.83
N ASN A 25 -2.91 -17.63 -6.08
CA ASN A 25 -3.04 -17.19 -4.70
C ASN A 25 -3.75 -15.84 -4.62
N ARG A 26 -3.45 -14.89 -5.52
CA ARG A 26 -4.16 -13.62 -5.65
C ARG A 26 -5.67 -13.83 -5.85
N LEU A 27 -6.05 -14.63 -6.84
CA LEU A 27 -7.46 -14.93 -7.14
C LEU A 27 -8.15 -15.65 -5.98
N ARG A 28 -7.47 -16.61 -5.36
CA ARG A 28 -7.98 -17.33 -4.17
C ARG A 28 -8.27 -16.34 -3.04
N THR A 29 -7.33 -15.46 -2.70
CA THR A 29 -7.52 -14.48 -1.64
C THR A 29 -8.72 -13.58 -1.92
N SER A 30 -8.90 -13.11 -3.16
CA SER A 30 -10.07 -12.29 -3.52
C SER A 30 -11.40 -13.05 -3.37
N ILE A 31 -11.44 -14.33 -3.76
CA ILE A 31 -12.64 -15.18 -3.60
C ILE A 31 -12.92 -15.42 -2.12
N ASP A 32 -11.92 -15.84 -1.36
CA ASP A 32 -12.05 -16.15 0.08
C ASP A 32 -12.50 -14.91 0.87
N SER A 33 -11.99 -13.71 0.52
CA SER A 33 -12.44 -12.45 1.13
C SER A 33 -13.91 -12.14 0.84
N TYR A 34 -14.38 -12.36 -0.38
CA TYR A 34 -15.78 -12.16 -0.74
C TYR A 34 -16.70 -13.18 -0.06
N GLU A 35 -16.35 -14.46 -0.11
CA GLU A 35 -17.12 -15.54 0.54
C GLU A 35 -17.18 -15.34 2.05
N GLY A 36 -16.07 -14.89 2.66
CA GLY A 36 -16.02 -14.50 4.07
C GLY A 36 -17.01 -13.38 4.40
N LEU A 37 -17.00 -12.28 3.64
CA LEU A 37 -17.94 -11.17 3.83
C LEU A 37 -19.41 -11.61 3.67
N ALA A 38 -19.70 -12.40 2.64
CA ALA A 38 -21.07 -12.87 2.36
C ALA A 38 -21.59 -13.79 3.48
N ARG A 39 -20.74 -14.68 3.98
CA ARG A 39 -21.07 -15.56 5.10
C ARG A 39 -21.30 -14.77 6.39
N GLU A 40 -20.36 -13.90 6.76
CA GLU A 40 -20.49 -13.07 7.96
C GLU A 40 -21.74 -12.18 7.91
N PHE A 41 -22.09 -11.67 6.73
CA PHE A 41 -23.35 -10.94 6.53
C PHE A 41 -24.57 -11.82 6.82
N SER A 42 -24.66 -13.01 6.22
CA SER A 42 -25.77 -13.95 6.44
C SER A 42 -25.89 -14.34 7.92
N GLU A 43 -24.77 -14.69 8.55
CA GLU A 43 -24.72 -15.10 9.96
C GLU A 43 -25.22 -13.99 10.90
N ASN A 44 -24.84 -12.73 10.66
CA ASN A 44 -25.32 -11.60 11.47
C ASN A 44 -26.80 -11.27 11.23
N VAL A 45 -27.29 -11.39 10.00
CA VAL A 45 -28.72 -11.20 9.70
C VAL A 45 -29.56 -12.29 10.37
N GLU A 46 -29.16 -13.56 10.27
CA GLU A 46 -29.82 -14.67 10.93
C GLU A 46 -29.80 -14.53 12.47
N LEU A 47 -28.69 -14.02 13.02
CA LEU A 47 -28.57 -13.75 14.46
C LEU A 47 -29.55 -12.66 14.92
N ILE A 48 -29.72 -11.59 14.14
CA ILE A 48 -30.70 -10.53 14.42
C ILE A 48 -32.13 -11.11 14.38
N GLU A 49 -32.47 -11.89 13.35
CA GLU A 49 -33.80 -12.50 13.23
C GLU A 49 -34.13 -13.40 14.43
N LEU A 50 -33.16 -14.20 14.90
CA LEU A 50 -33.33 -15.04 16.08
C LEU A 50 -33.45 -14.22 17.37
N ALA A 51 -32.60 -13.22 17.55
CA ALA A 51 -32.60 -12.37 18.74
C ALA A 51 -33.88 -11.53 18.86
N GLU A 52 -34.40 -11.02 17.74
CA GLU A 52 -35.71 -10.35 17.69
C GLU A 52 -36.84 -11.30 18.10
N PHE A 53 -36.80 -12.56 17.64
CA PHE A 53 -37.77 -13.58 18.03
C PHE A 53 -37.73 -13.86 19.55
N GLU A 54 -36.54 -13.87 20.14
CA GLU A 54 -36.33 -14.10 21.58
C GLU A 54 -36.49 -12.82 22.44
N ASN A 55 -36.69 -11.65 21.81
CA ASN A 55 -36.69 -10.32 22.44
C ASN A 55 -35.40 -10.00 23.20
N ASP A 56 -34.26 -10.44 22.68
CA ASP A 56 -32.93 -10.11 23.22
C ASP A 56 -32.34 -8.90 22.47
N SER A 57 -32.61 -7.71 23.00
CA SER A 57 -32.14 -6.45 22.40
C SER A 57 -30.63 -6.27 22.44
N ASP A 58 -29.94 -6.92 23.39
CA ASP A 58 -28.51 -6.77 23.56
C ASP A 58 -27.77 -7.48 22.42
N ILE A 59 -28.22 -8.69 22.06
CA ILE A 59 -27.69 -9.44 20.92
C ILE A 59 -27.96 -8.72 19.59
N VAL A 60 -29.15 -8.12 19.43
CA VAL A 60 -29.47 -7.31 18.23
C VAL A 60 -28.46 -6.17 18.07
N SER A 61 -28.20 -5.42 19.14
CA SER A 61 -27.26 -4.30 19.11
C SER A 61 -25.84 -4.75 18.77
N GLU A 62 -25.38 -5.87 19.32
CA GLU A 62 -24.05 -6.43 19.03
C GLU A 62 -23.91 -6.82 17.54
N ALA A 63 -24.94 -7.46 16.98
CA ALA A 63 -24.96 -7.85 15.57
C ALA A 63 -25.03 -6.63 14.62
N GLU A 64 -25.76 -5.57 14.99
CA GLU A 64 -25.78 -4.31 14.23
C GLU A 64 -24.41 -3.62 14.21
N GLU A 65 -23.68 -3.62 15.33
CA GLU A 65 -22.31 -3.11 15.40
C GLU A 65 -21.36 -3.93 14.53
N ALA A 66 -21.50 -5.26 14.54
CA ALA A 66 -20.74 -6.15 13.67
C ALA A 66 -21.03 -5.89 12.18
N LEU A 67 -22.29 -5.66 11.80
CA LEU A 67 -22.67 -5.27 10.44
C LEU A 67 -22.09 -3.92 10.03
N CYS A 68 -22.02 -2.94 10.94
CA CYS A 68 -21.37 -1.66 10.69
C CYS A 68 -19.87 -1.83 10.39
N ALA A 69 -19.18 -2.67 11.16
CA ALA A 69 -17.77 -3.00 10.92
C ALA A 69 -17.58 -3.79 9.61
N LEU A 70 -18.51 -4.70 9.29
CA LEU A 70 -18.54 -5.46 8.03
C LEU A 70 -18.68 -4.52 6.83
N ALA A 71 -19.56 -3.52 6.90
CA ALA A 71 -19.75 -2.53 5.84
C ALA A 71 -18.47 -1.72 5.56
N GLN A 72 -17.70 -1.36 6.59
CA GLN A 72 -16.41 -0.69 6.41
C GLN A 72 -15.38 -1.59 5.71
N ARG A 73 -15.33 -2.88 6.07
CA ARG A 73 -14.47 -3.86 5.39
C ARG A 73 -14.89 -4.08 3.94
N ALA A 74 -16.18 -4.21 3.67
CA ALA A 74 -16.70 -4.33 2.31
C ALA A 74 -16.33 -3.12 1.43
N ARG A 75 -16.41 -1.90 1.99
CA ARG A 75 -15.98 -0.67 1.31
C ARG A 75 -14.49 -0.67 0.97
N LYS A 76 -13.65 -1.19 1.86
CA LYS A 76 -12.21 -1.34 1.60
C LYS A 76 -11.97 -2.34 0.46
N LEU A 77 -12.63 -3.50 0.49
CA LEU A 77 -12.50 -4.51 -0.55
C LEU A 77 -12.99 -3.99 -1.91
N GLU A 78 -14.08 -3.22 -1.93
CA GLU A 78 -14.57 -2.55 -3.14
C GLU A 78 -13.48 -1.66 -3.75
N LEU A 79 -12.79 -0.84 -2.95
CA LEU A 79 -11.67 -0.03 -3.43
C LEU A 79 -10.52 -0.89 -3.98
N GLU A 80 -10.19 -2.00 -3.32
CA GLU A 80 -9.15 -2.92 -3.80
C GLU A 80 -9.51 -3.51 -5.17
N THR A 81 -10.79 -3.77 -5.45
CA THR A 81 -11.23 -4.25 -6.78
C THR A 81 -11.08 -3.19 -7.87
N MET A 82 -11.08 -1.89 -7.51
CA MET A 82 -10.85 -0.80 -8.45
C MET A 82 -9.37 -0.66 -8.84
N LEU A 83 -8.45 -1.24 -8.07
CA LEU A 83 -7.00 -1.29 -8.35
C LEU A 83 -6.68 -2.30 -9.47
N SER A 84 -7.14 -1.95 -10.68
CA SER A 84 -7.13 -2.81 -11.87
C SER A 84 -6.06 -2.43 -12.90
N GLY A 85 -5.20 -1.47 -12.59
CA GLY A 85 -4.05 -1.12 -13.43
C GLY A 85 -3.06 -2.29 -13.55
N GLU A 86 -2.34 -2.32 -14.66
CA GLU A 86 -1.39 -3.41 -15.00
C GLU A 86 -0.37 -3.68 -13.88
N ALA A 87 0.14 -2.61 -13.26
CA ALA A 87 1.11 -2.69 -12.18
C ALA A 87 0.51 -2.45 -10.79
N ASP A 88 -0.82 -2.25 -10.66
CA ASP A 88 -1.45 -1.90 -9.39
C ASP A 88 -1.23 -2.97 -8.33
N GLY A 89 -1.20 -4.24 -8.75
CA GLY A 89 -0.96 -5.39 -7.87
C GLY A 89 0.46 -5.51 -7.33
N ASN A 90 1.41 -4.75 -7.87
CA ASN A 90 2.83 -4.92 -7.58
C ASN A 90 3.25 -4.21 -6.29
N GLY A 91 4.40 -4.63 -5.77
CA GLY A 91 5.17 -3.79 -4.84
C GLY A 91 5.56 -2.46 -5.49
N CYS A 92 6.06 -1.53 -4.70
CA CYS A 92 6.52 -0.24 -5.22
C CYS A 92 7.79 0.24 -4.53
N PHE A 93 8.41 1.22 -5.16
CA PHE A 93 9.39 2.08 -4.53
C PHE A 93 8.78 3.45 -4.32
N VAL A 94 9.07 4.02 -3.15
CA VAL A 94 8.72 5.39 -2.78
C VAL A 94 10.01 6.16 -2.63
N GLU A 95 10.23 7.08 -3.55
CA GLU A 95 11.38 7.96 -3.58
C GLU A 95 10.97 9.36 -3.11
N ILE A 96 11.73 9.90 -2.16
CA ILE A 96 11.42 11.16 -1.50
C ILE A 96 12.64 12.06 -1.62
N HIS A 97 12.46 13.25 -2.20
CA HIS A 97 13.51 14.26 -2.26
C HIS A 97 13.09 15.53 -1.55
N ALA A 98 14.03 16.09 -0.78
CA ALA A 98 13.87 17.43 -0.25
C ALA A 98 13.91 18.46 -1.37
N GLY A 99 12.93 19.37 -1.38
CA GLY A 99 12.90 20.49 -2.31
C GLY A 99 13.84 21.63 -1.90
N ALA A 100 13.71 22.75 -2.60
CA ALA A 100 14.43 23.97 -2.25
C ALA A 100 13.93 24.52 -0.91
N GLY A 101 14.84 24.63 0.08
CA GLY A 101 14.52 25.17 1.41
C GLY A 101 15.47 24.75 2.53
N GLY A 102 16.65 24.18 2.21
CA GLY A 102 17.69 23.84 3.18
C GLY A 102 17.23 22.82 4.22
N THR A 103 17.70 22.99 5.47
CA THR A 103 17.43 22.11 6.62
C THR A 103 15.93 21.89 6.86
N GLU A 104 15.08 22.91 6.65
CA GLU A 104 13.64 22.79 6.86
C GLU A 104 12.96 21.85 5.83
N SER A 105 13.39 21.89 4.57
CA SER A 105 12.88 20.97 3.54
C SER A 105 13.43 19.55 3.72
N GLN A 106 14.65 19.42 4.24
CA GLN A 106 15.23 18.12 4.59
C GLN A 106 14.49 17.46 5.76
N ASP A 107 14.13 18.22 6.80
CA ASP A 107 13.31 17.73 7.90
C ASP A 107 11.90 17.33 7.41
N TRP A 108 11.30 18.11 6.51
CA TRP A 108 10.01 17.76 5.93
C TRP A 108 10.05 16.44 5.13
N ALA A 109 11.08 16.26 4.28
CA ALA A 109 11.27 15.00 3.56
C ALA A 109 11.43 13.81 4.53
N PHE A 110 12.12 14.01 5.66
CA PHE A 110 12.26 12.98 6.69
C PHE A 110 10.93 12.64 7.37
N MET A 111 10.10 13.64 7.64
CA MET A 111 8.75 13.43 8.18
C MET A 111 7.86 12.65 7.21
N LEU A 112 7.91 12.97 5.91
CA LEU A 112 7.18 12.22 4.87
C LEU A 112 7.65 10.77 4.78
N ARG A 113 8.96 10.53 4.82
CA ARG A 113 9.46 9.15 4.86
C ARG A 113 8.90 8.39 6.04
N ARG A 114 8.94 8.99 7.24
CA ARG A 114 8.38 8.37 8.44
C ARG A 114 6.87 8.12 8.33
N LEU A 115 6.14 9.00 7.64
CA LEU A 115 4.71 8.81 7.34
C LEU A 115 4.51 7.53 6.50
N TYR A 116 5.23 7.38 5.39
CA TYR A 116 5.09 6.20 4.53
C TYR A 116 5.57 4.91 5.19
N LEU A 117 6.64 4.95 5.99
CA LEU A 117 7.08 3.79 6.77
C LEU A 117 5.98 3.32 7.75
N ARG A 118 5.34 4.25 8.45
CA ARG A 118 4.24 3.94 9.38
C ARG A 118 2.98 3.46 8.67
N TRP A 119 2.66 4.05 7.52
CA TRP A 119 1.55 3.59 6.69
C TRP A 119 1.79 2.16 6.20
N ALA A 120 3.01 1.83 5.78
CA ALA A 120 3.34 0.50 5.31
C ALA A 120 3.27 -0.53 6.45
N ASP A 121 3.80 -0.19 7.63
CA ASP A 121 3.71 -1.02 8.85
C ASP A 121 2.24 -1.26 9.27
N SER A 122 1.38 -0.24 9.21
CA SER A 122 -0.04 -0.39 9.56
C SER A 122 -0.86 -1.21 8.56
N HIS A 123 -0.31 -1.48 7.38
CA HIS A 123 -0.91 -2.32 6.34
C HIS A 123 -0.19 -3.67 6.19
N ASP A 124 0.68 -4.02 7.15
CA ASP A 124 1.46 -5.26 7.18
C ASP A 124 2.34 -5.47 5.93
N TYR A 125 2.77 -4.37 5.29
CA TYR A 125 3.68 -4.43 4.16
C TYR A 125 5.12 -4.66 4.61
N LYS A 126 5.87 -5.42 3.80
CA LYS A 126 7.31 -5.58 4.02
C LYS A 126 8.04 -4.35 3.51
N VAL A 127 8.81 -3.70 4.37
CA VAL A 127 9.52 -2.47 4.06
C VAL A 127 11.03 -2.68 4.10
N GLU A 128 11.73 -2.11 3.13
CA GLU A 128 13.19 -2.13 3.02
C GLU A 128 13.71 -0.72 2.64
N MET A 129 14.68 -0.20 3.38
CA MET A 129 15.37 1.04 3.01
C MET A 129 16.42 0.73 1.95
N VAL A 130 16.27 1.30 0.76
CA VAL A 130 17.18 1.07 -0.38
C VAL A 130 18.32 2.07 -0.36
N GLU A 131 17.96 3.35 -0.18
CA GLU A 131 18.92 4.44 -0.15
C GLU A 131 18.47 5.49 0.87
N GLU A 132 19.44 6.10 1.55
CA GLU A 132 19.21 7.24 2.43
C GLU A 132 20.40 8.19 2.36
N SER A 133 20.15 9.43 1.95
CA SER A 133 21.10 10.52 2.06
C SER A 133 20.62 11.49 3.13
N LEU A 134 21.35 11.57 4.23
CA LEU A 134 21.06 12.48 5.34
C LEU A 134 21.31 13.95 4.94
N GLY A 135 20.58 14.85 5.59
CA GLY A 135 20.86 16.28 5.60
C GLY A 135 22.13 16.61 6.38
N GLU A 136 22.65 17.83 6.20
CA GLU A 136 23.87 18.27 6.92
C GLU A 136 23.61 18.59 8.39
N GLU A 137 22.44 19.17 8.69
CA GLU A 137 22.02 19.51 10.05
C GLU A 137 20.88 18.61 10.56
N ALA A 138 19.85 18.42 9.74
CA ALA A 138 18.68 17.62 10.09
C ALA A 138 17.99 17.04 8.85
N GLY A 139 17.21 15.98 9.06
CA GLY A 139 16.39 15.35 8.03
C GLY A 139 17.17 14.60 6.95
N ILE A 140 16.58 14.48 5.76
CA ILE A 140 17.16 13.77 4.60
C ILE A 140 17.14 14.65 3.35
N LYS A 141 18.17 14.52 2.52
CA LYS A 141 18.18 15.08 1.15
C LYS A 141 17.39 14.17 0.21
N THR A 142 17.58 12.86 0.33
CA THR A 142 16.90 11.84 -0.50
C THR A 142 16.71 10.57 0.31
N GLY A 143 15.62 9.85 0.07
CA GLY A 143 15.39 8.52 0.62
C GLY A 143 14.54 7.67 -0.32
N VAL A 144 14.96 6.43 -0.53
CA VAL A 144 14.25 5.44 -1.35
C VAL A 144 13.82 4.28 -0.47
N VAL A 145 12.52 4.02 -0.44
CA VAL A 145 11.89 2.96 0.35
C VAL A 145 11.25 1.96 -0.59
N LYS A 146 11.60 0.68 -0.45
CA LYS A 146 10.94 -0.42 -1.15
C LYS A 146 9.84 -0.98 -0.26
N ILE A 147 8.61 -0.97 -0.77
CA ILE A 147 7.42 -1.50 -0.10
C ILE A 147 6.92 -2.70 -0.91
N SER A 148 7.02 -3.89 -0.31
CA SER A 148 6.65 -5.15 -0.93
C SER A 148 5.36 -5.69 -0.33
N GLY A 149 4.36 -5.90 -1.18
CA GLY A 149 3.11 -6.57 -0.87
C GLY A 149 2.05 -6.32 -1.92
N LEU A 150 0.94 -7.04 -1.80
CA LEU A 150 -0.16 -6.97 -2.76
C LEU A 150 -0.78 -5.57 -2.77
N ASN A 151 -1.00 -5.04 -3.97
CA ASN A 151 -1.64 -3.75 -4.21
C ASN A 151 -0.87 -2.52 -3.67
N ALA A 152 0.38 -2.68 -3.22
CA ALA A 152 1.13 -1.59 -2.60
C ALA A 152 1.31 -0.39 -3.56
N TYR A 153 1.62 -0.66 -4.83
CA TYR A 153 1.68 0.39 -5.86
C TYR A 153 0.30 1.01 -6.11
N GLY A 154 -0.74 0.18 -6.26
CA GLY A 154 -2.10 0.66 -6.51
C GLY A 154 -2.60 1.66 -5.47
N TRP A 155 -2.24 1.46 -4.20
CA TRP A 155 -2.56 2.40 -3.11
C TRP A 155 -1.73 3.68 -3.17
N LEU A 156 -0.42 3.58 -3.42
CA LEU A 156 0.51 4.70 -3.31
C LEU A 156 0.68 5.51 -4.60
N LYS A 157 0.22 5.02 -5.76
CA LYS A 157 0.41 5.71 -7.05
C LYS A 157 -0.11 7.15 -7.05
N THR A 158 -1.19 7.43 -6.31
CA THR A 158 -1.80 8.76 -6.20
C THR A 158 -1.03 9.70 -5.28
N GLU A 159 -0.05 9.20 -4.52
CA GLU A 159 0.80 10.00 -3.64
C GLU A 159 1.95 10.69 -4.37
N SER A 160 2.18 10.33 -5.64
CA SER A 160 3.22 10.94 -6.47
C SER A 160 2.91 12.42 -6.70
N GLY A 161 3.84 13.29 -6.32
CA GLY A 161 3.70 14.73 -6.46
C GLY A 161 4.55 15.53 -5.48
N VAL A 162 4.30 16.84 -5.45
CA VAL A 162 4.99 17.76 -4.53
C VAL A 162 4.11 18.01 -3.31
N HIS A 163 4.65 17.65 -2.15
CA HIS A 163 4.00 17.79 -0.85
C HIS A 163 4.50 19.06 -0.17
N ARG A 164 3.56 19.92 0.24
CA ARG A 164 3.84 21.23 0.82
C ARG A 164 3.57 21.24 2.32
N LEU A 165 4.55 21.68 3.11
CA LEU A 165 4.39 21.94 4.54
C LEU A 165 4.46 23.45 4.81
N VAL A 166 3.54 23.96 5.63
CA VAL A 166 3.58 25.33 6.13
C VAL A 166 3.53 25.30 7.65
N ARG A 167 4.63 25.63 8.32
CA ARG A 167 4.74 25.64 9.78
C ARG A 167 5.71 26.72 10.27
N ILE A 168 5.77 26.91 11.59
CA ILE A 168 6.86 27.68 12.21
C ILE A 168 8.08 26.76 12.28
N SER A 169 9.19 27.18 11.69
CA SER A 169 10.40 26.35 11.65
C SER A 169 11.05 26.28 13.03
N PRO A 170 11.40 25.09 13.54
CA PRO A 170 12.19 24.97 14.75
C PRO A 170 13.67 25.39 14.54
N PHE A 171 14.11 25.52 13.29
CA PHE A 171 15.48 25.89 12.94
C PHE A 171 15.64 27.41 12.71
N ASP A 172 14.55 28.17 12.65
CA ASP A 172 14.59 29.63 12.52
C ASP A 172 14.53 30.32 13.89
N SER A 173 15.62 31.00 14.27
CA SER A 173 15.72 31.73 15.53
C SER A 173 14.67 32.84 15.70
N ASN A 174 14.08 33.34 14.61
CA ASN A 174 13.04 34.37 14.63
C ASN A 174 11.62 33.79 14.64
N SER A 175 11.44 32.46 14.71
CA SER A 175 10.13 31.79 14.72
C SER A 175 9.20 32.24 13.58
N ARG A 176 9.75 32.51 12.39
CA ARG A 176 8.92 32.88 11.24
C ARG A 176 8.21 31.65 10.69
N ARG A 177 7.13 31.91 9.97
CA ARG A 177 6.42 30.86 9.22
C ARG A 177 7.20 30.56 7.94
N HIS A 178 7.60 29.30 7.78
CA HIS A 178 8.28 28.79 6.60
C HIS A 178 7.32 27.97 5.74
N THR A 179 7.60 27.91 4.44
CA THR A 179 6.94 27.02 3.50
C THR A 179 8.01 26.12 2.90
N SER A 180 7.83 24.81 3.04
CA SER A 180 8.76 23.79 2.56
C SER A 180 8.08 22.86 1.59
N PHE A 181 8.88 22.28 0.71
CA PHE A 181 8.42 21.36 -0.32
C PHE A 181 9.30 20.11 -0.32
N ALA A 182 8.69 18.97 -0.57
CA ALA A 182 9.38 17.72 -0.85
C ALA A 182 8.61 17.01 -1.97
N SER A 183 9.33 16.38 -2.90
CA SER A 183 8.71 15.56 -3.94
C SER A 183 8.68 14.11 -3.50
N VAL A 184 7.55 13.45 -3.74
CA VAL A 184 7.37 12.01 -3.58
C VAL A 184 7.11 11.44 -4.96
N TRP A 185 7.84 10.41 -5.33
CA TRP A 185 7.64 9.65 -6.56
C TRP A 185 7.44 8.19 -6.21
N VAL A 186 6.37 7.60 -6.77
CA VAL A 186 6.04 6.20 -6.56
C VAL A 186 6.07 5.48 -7.89
N TYR A 187 6.90 4.45 -7.98
CA TYR A 187 7.02 3.61 -9.17
C TYR A 187 6.81 2.14 -8.83
N PRO A 188 6.16 1.37 -9.71
CA PRO A 188 5.90 -0.03 -9.46
C PRO A 188 7.20 -0.84 -9.57
N MET A 189 7.28 -1.90 -8.78
CA MET A 189 8.27 -2.95 -9.00
C MET A 189 7.82 -3.74 -10.22
N VAL A 190 8.61 -3.71 -11.28
CA VAL A 190 8.42 -4.55 -12.47
C VAL A 190 9.40 -5.70 -12.40
N ASP A 191 8.97 -6.88 -12.84
CA ASP A 191 9.85 -8.05 -12.95
C ASP A 191 10.76 -7.93 -14.19
N ASP A 192 11.91 -8.60 -14.18
CA ASP A 192 12.89 -8.64 -15.28
C ASP A 192 12.36 -9.28 -16.58
N SER A 193 11.08 -9.66 -16.62
CA SER A 193 10.40 -10.21 -17.81
C SER A 193 10.26 -9.21 -18.97
N ILE A 194 10.44 -7.92 -18.71
CA ILE A 194 10.47 -6.88 -19.74
C ILE A 194 11.93 -6.60 -20.09
N GLU A 195 12.50 -7.40 -21.01
CA GLU A 195 13.82 -7.10 -21.60
C GLU A 195 13.72 -5.86 -22.51
N ILE A 196 13.93 -4.67 -21.94
CA ILE A 196 14.20 -3.46 -22.71
C ILE A 196 15.71 -3.38 -22.86
N GLN A 197 16.22 -3.58 -24.08
CA GLN A 197 17.61 -3.29 -24.38
C GLN A 197 17.83 -1.78 -24.30
N ILE A 198 18.49 -1.33 -23.22
CA ILE A 198 19.02 0.03 -23.12
C ILE A 198 20.36 0.02 -23.84
N GLU A 199 20.50 0.84 -24.89
CA GLU A 199 21.78 0.96 -25.58
C GLU A 199 22.78 1.77 -24.72
N ASP A 200 24.04 1.32 -24.65
CA ASP A 200 25.10 1.98 -23.87
C ASP A 200 25.29 3.47 -24.20
N LYS A 201 24.89 3.90 -25.40
CA LYS A 201 24.94 5.31 -25.83
C LYS A 201 23.97 6.22 -25.06
N ASP A 202 22.96 5.65 -24.42
CA ASP A 202 21.90 6.38 -23.70
C ASP A 202 22.15 6.43 -22.18
N LEU A 203 23.18 5.72 -21.68
CA LEU A 203 23.66 5.78 -20.30
C LEU A 203 24.75 6.86 -20.17
N ARG A 204 24.77 7.59 -19.04
CA ARG A 204 25.77 8.63 -18.73
C ARG A 204 26.50 8.34 -17.44
#